data_AF-A0A8T2KA81-F1
#
_entry.id   AF-A0A8T2KA81-F1
#
_cell.length_a   1.000
_cell.length_b   1.000
_cell.length_c   1.000
_cell.angle_alpha   90.00
_cell.angle_beta   90.00
_cell.angle_gamma   90.00
#
_symmetry.space_group_name_H-M   'P 1'
#
loop_
_entity.id
_entity.type
_entity.pdbx_description
1 polymer ?
#
loop_
_entity_poly.entity_id
_entity_poly.type
_entity_poly.pdbx_seq_one_letter_code
_entity_poly.pdbx_strand_id
1 'polypeptide(L)'
;APIDNVYGTLGIVGAVSTQDYSDRSNLRIEIEGEGSFTFFAPSNDAWNLLDSEIRDSLLSNVNIELLNALHYHMVNKRMLTKDLKNGLSVSSMFNDQQLIINHYPNGVVTVNCARVIHGNQIATNGVVHVIDRVVTAVGNTIEDFIESEDELSSLRAAAIASDVLGKLGQPGHYTLFAPTNEAFEKLPRGVLERIMSDKKAAEALVKFHVLDSVQCSEAIMGGAAYDTLEGSQLHIGCDGDSVTVNGIKMVNRKDIVTTNGVIHLVDQVLIPDSAKQVLELAGSQQTTFVDLMAQMGLAAALRPEAEYTLLAPLNNAFSDETLKMDQRLLKLIMQNHILKTKFVLSELYNGQTLETLGGKRLRVFIYRTAVCIENSCMLRGSKEGRNGAVHTLREIIKPAEKSFFDILSLDKRFSIFLSLIQHANLKELLTQPGAWTLFIPTNEAFKGLSNEEMEILKRDKVALQNILLYHLAPGVFIGGGFEPGVTNILKSLQGSKIMVKSVSTQNRY
;
A
#
# COMPACT_ATOMS: atom_id res chain seq x y z
N ALA A 1 -25.37 -0.51 -45.45
CA ALA A 1 -26.55 -1.32 -45.82
C ALA A 1 -27.77 -0.74 -45.08
N PRO A 2 -29.01 -0.94 -45.55
CA PRO A 2 -30.18 -0.64 -44.73
C PRO A 2 -30.12 -1.39 -43.39
N ILE A 3 -30.76 -0.84 -42.36
CA ILE A 3 -30.96 -1.54 -41.09
C ILE A 3 -31.85 -2.76 -41.32
N ASP A 4 -31.57 -3.85 -40.60
CA ASP A 4 -32.34 -5.09 -40.64
C ASP A 4 -33.03 -5.32 -39.28
N ASN A 5 -33.87 -6.33 -39.15
CA ASN A 5 -34.38 -6.77 -37.85
C ASN A 5 -33.24 -7.31 -36.95
N VAL A 6 -33.54 -7.59 -35.68
CA VAL A 6 -32.53 -8.05 -34.70
C VAL A 6 -31.85 -9.33 -35.17
N TYR A 7 -32.59 -10.31 -35.72
CA TYR A 7 -32.01 -11.56 -36.26
C TYR A 7 -31.02 -11.32 -37.40
N GLY A 8 -31.39 -10.52 -38.41
CA GLY A 8 -30.50 -10.17 -39.52
C GLY A 8 -29.28 -9.38 -39.03
N THR A 9 -29.48 -8.51 -38.04
CA THR A 9 -28.41 -7.72 -37.42
C THR A 9 -27.37 -8.59 -36.72
N LEU A 10 -27.74 -9.75 -36.15
CA LEU A 10 -26.76 -10.72 -35.61
C LEU A 10 -25.72 -11.14 -36.65
N GLY A 11 -26.16 -11.40 -37.89
CA GLY A 11 -25.27 -11.73 -39.00
C GLY A 11 -24.42 -10.53 -39.45
N ILE A 12 -24.99 -9.32 -39.46
CA ILE A 12 -24.27 -8.07 -39.80
C ILE A 12 -23.09 -7.83 -38.85
N VAL A 13 -23.27 -8.12 -37.56
CA VAL A 13 -22.23 -7.93 -36.54
C VAL A 13 -21.30 -9.14 -36.39
N GLY A 14 -21.49 -10.18 -37.20
CA GLY A 14 -20.65 -11.38 -37.21
C GLY A 14 -20.92 -12.37 -36.07
N ALA A 15 -22.01 -12.21 -35.31
CA ALA A 15 -22.43 -13.14 -34.26
C ALA A 15 -23.20 -14.34 -34.84
N VAL A 16 -22.57 -15.04 -35.79
CA VAL A 16 -23.18 -16.12 -36.59
C VAL A 16 -23.60 -17.31 -35.73
N SER A 17 -22.82 -17.70 -34.72
CA SER A 17 -23.22 -18.78 -33.80
C SER A 17 -24.50 -18.41 -33.04
N THR A 18 -24.60 -17.18 -32.54
CA THR A 18 -25.82 -16.69 -31.86
C THR A 18 -27.01 -16.62 -32.83
N GLN A 19 -26.76 -16.26 -34.09
CA GLN A 19 -27.78 -16.27 -35.14
C GLN A 19 -28.30 -17.68 -35.44
N ASP A 20 -27.42 -18.66 -35.62
CA ASP A 20 -27.77 -20.08 -35.81
C ASP A 20 -28.56 -20.63 -34.62
N TYR A 21 -28.11 -20.35 -33.40
CA TYR A 21 -28.78 -20.78 -32.19
C TYR A 21 -30.15 -20.12 -32.00
N SER A 22 -30.32 -18.88 -32.45
CA SER A 22 -31.63 -18.21 -32.47
C SER A 22 -32.59 -18.86 -33.47
N ASP A 23 -32.09 -19.35 -34.61
CA ASP A 23 -32.90 -20.08 -35.59
C ASP A 23 -33.31 -21.46 -35.04
N ARG A 24 -32.36 -22.21 -34.48
CA ARG A 24 -32.57 -23.56 -33.95
C ARG A 24 -33.48 -23.63 -32.72
N SER A 25 -33.56 -22.56 -31.94
CA SER A 25 -34.41 -22.46 -30.74
C SER A 25 -35.81 -21.91 -31.02
N ASN A 26 -36.15 -21.63 -32.28
CA ASN A 26 -37.35 -20.90 -32.71
C ASN A 26 -37.46 -19.44 -32.21
N LEU A 27 -36.41 -18.89 -31.59
CA LEU A 27 -36.37 -17.49 -31.18
C LEU A 27 -36.47 -16.53 -32.37
N ARG A 28 -35.96 -16.94 -33.54
CA ARG A 28 -35.96 -16.15 -34.78
C ARG A 28 -37.30 -15.48 -35.09
N ILE A 29 -38.41 -16.21 -34.95
CA ILE A 29 -39.75 -15.71 -35.29
C ILE A 29 -40.10 -14.48 -34.43
N GLU A 30 -39.71 -14.49 -33.17
CA GLU A 30 -39.93 -13.37 -32.24
C GLU A 30 -39.07 -12.16 -32.61
N ILE A 31 -37.76 -12.37 -32.85
CA ILE A 31 -36.80 -11.28 -33.11
C ILE A 31 -36.79 -10.77 -34.55
N GLU A 32 -37.49 -11.41 -35.48
CA GLU A 32 -37.87 -10.86 -36.78
C GLU A 32 -39.21 -10.08 -36.73
N GLY A 33 -40.04 -10.37 -35.72
CA GLY A 33 -41.40 -9.84 -35.57
C GLY A 33 -41.50 -8.45 -34.92
N GLU A 34 -42.72 -8.11 -34.50
CA GLU A 34 -42.99 -6.85 -33.82
C GLU A 34 -42.44 -6.82 -32.39
N GLY A 35 -41.93 -5.66 -31.98
CA GLY A 35 -41.37 -5.48 -30.64
C GLY A 35 -40.22 -4.49 -30.63
N SER A 36 -39.61 -4.33 -29.46
CA SER A 36 -38.40 -3.53 -29.29
C SER A 36 -37.45 -4.29 -28.38
N PHE A 37 -36.40 -4.87 -28.93
CA PHE A 37 -35.50 -5.74 -28.16
C PHE A 37 -34.11 -5.11 -27.96
N THR A 38 -33.43 -5.52 -26.90
CA THR A 38 -31.98 -5.42 -26.77
C THR A 38 -31.43 -6.84 -26.70
N PHE A 39 -30.51 -7.19 -27.59
CA PHE A 39 -29.86 -8.51 -27.59
C PHE A 39 -28.37 -8.33 -27.27
N PHE A 40 -27.95 -8.83 -26.11
CA PHE A 40 -26.55 -9.01 -25.76
C PHE A 40 -26.02 -10.30 -26.38
N ALA A 41 -25.68 -10.25 -27.68
CA ALA A 41 -25.32 -11.43 -28.46
C ALA A 41 -23.88 -11.90 -28.16
N PRO A 42 -23.66 -13.12 -27.64
CA PRO A 42 -22.30 -13.64 -27.50
C PRO A 42 -21.62 -13.74 -28.87
N SER A 43 -20.33 -13.43 -28.91
CA SER A 43 -19.51 -13.62 -30.11
C SER A 43 -19.32 -15.10 -30.45
N ASN A 44 -18.81 -15.41 -31.64
CA ASN A 44 -18.51 -16.79 -31.99
C ASN A 44 -17.44 -17.38 -31.05
N ASP A 45 -16.45 -16.57 -30.68
CA ASP A 45 -15.40 -16.96 -29.73
C ASP A 45 -15.97 -17.20 -28.33
N ALA A 46 -16.96 -16.41 -27.90
CA ALA A 46 -17.66 -16.61 -26.63
C ALA A 46 -18.28 -18.01 -26.52
N TRP A 47 -18.94 -18.47 -27.60
CA TRP A 47 -19.51 -19.83 -27.68
C TRP A 47 -18.45 -20.93 -27.78
N ASN A 48 -17.29 -20.64 -28.36
CA ASN A 48 -16.17 -21.58 -28.43
C ASN A 48 -15.45 -21.75 -27.08
N LEU A 49 -15.42 -20.68 -26.27
CA LEU A 49 -14.84 -20.67 -24.93
C LEU A 49 -15.77 -21.22 -23.85
N LEU A 50 -17.06 -21.41 -24.16
CA LEU A 50 -18.01 -22.04 -23.24
C LEU A 50 -17.60 -23.51 -23.02
N ASP A 51 -17.70 -23.96 -21.77
CA ASP A 51 -17.45 -25.36 -21.42
C ASP A 51 -18.24 -26.31 -22.33
N SER A 52 -17.58 -27.38 -22.80
CA SER A 52 -18.17 -28.28 -23.79
C SER A 52 -19.39 -29.02 -23.26
N GLU A 53 -19.41 -29.41 -21.98
CA GLU A 53 -20.55 -30.11 -21.40
C GLU A 53 -21.76 -29.16 -21.27
N ILE A 54 -21.52 -27.92 -20.85
CA ILE A 54 -22.56 -26.89 -20.80
C ILE A 54 -23.09 -26.60 -22.21
N ARG A 55 -22.20 -26.41 -23.19
CA ARG A 55 -22.58 -26.14 -24.57
C ARG A 55 -23.39 -27.31 -25.15
N ASP A 56 -22.95 -28.54 -24.96
CA ASP A 56 -23.64 -29.72 -25.48
C ASP A 56 -24.99 -29.91 -24.81
N SER A 57 -25.11 -29.62 -23.51
CA SER A 57 -26.38 -29.60 -22.78
C SER A 57 -27.38 -28.63 -23.42
N LEU A 58 -26.96 -27.37 -23.66
CA LEU A 58 -27.79 -26.36 -24.33
C LEU A 58 -28.22 -26.82 -25.73
N LEU A 59 -27.30 -27.38 -26.51
CA LEU A 59 -27.57 -27.80 -27.89
C LEU A 59 -28.38 -29.09 -28.00
N SER A 60 -28.41 -29.91 -26.95
CA SER A 60 -29.23 -31.12 -26.90
C SER A 60 -30.72 -30.83 -26.69
N ASN A 61 -31.05 -29.71 -26.05
CA ASN A 61 -32.42 -29.28 -25.75
C ASN A 61 -32.69 -27.86 -26.25
N VAL A 62 -32.71 -27.71 -27.58
CA VAL A 62 -32.81 -26.41 -28.24
C VAL A 62 -34.12 -25.65 -27.96
N ASN A 63 -35.22 -26.36 -27.72
CA ASN A 63 -36.54 -25.76 -27.54
C ASN A 63 -36.77 -25.19 -26.14
N ILE A 64 -35.95 -25.60 -25.15
CA ILE A 64 -36.12 -25.18 -23.76
C ILE A 64 -34.82 -24.52 -23.28
N GLU A 65 -33.73 -25.28 -23.15
CA GLU A 65 -32.49 -24.79 -22.54
C GLU A 65 -31.83 -23.70 -23.38
N LEU A 66 -31.67 -23.93 -24.69
CA LEU A 66 -31.07 -22.92 -25.58
C LEU A 66 -31.96 -21.68 -25.70
N LEU A 67 -33.28 -21.85 -25.84
CA LEU A 67 -34.22 -20.74 -25.91
C LEU A 67 -34.16 -19.88 -24.63
N ASN A 68 -34.24 -20.53 -23.47
CA ASN A 68 -34.13 -19.87 -22.16
C ASN A 68 -32.81 -19.13 -22.00
N ALA A 69 -31.70 -19.76 -22.39
CA ALA A 69 -30.38 -19.13 -22.34
C ALA A 69 -30.33 -17.89 -23.25
N LEU A 70 -30.87 -17.93 -24.46
CA LEU A 70 -30.90 -16.77 -25.36
C LEU A 70 -31.84 -15.68 -24.86
N HIS A 71 -33.02 -16.02 -24.31
CA HIS A 71 -33.91 -15.04 -23.67
C HIS A 71 -33.27 -14.37 -22.47
N TYR A 72 -32.40 -15.06 -21.73
CA TYR A 72 -31.61 -14.47 -20.66
C TYR A 72 -30.64 -13.39 -21.18
N HIS A 73 -30.16 -13.51 -22.42
CA HIS A 73 -29.33 -12.49 -23.08
C HIS A 73 -30.14 -11.31 -23.67
N MET A 74 -31.46 -11.31 -23.50
CA MET A 74 -32.35 -10.34 -24.12
C MET A 74 -33.12 -9.51 -23.11
N VAL A 75 -33.46 -8.29 -23.51
CA VAL A 75 -34.35 -7.38 -22.78
C VAL A 75 -35.46 -6.90 -23.71
N ASN A 76 -36.69 -6.83 -23.21
CA ASN A 76 -37.91 -6.43 -23.96
C ASN A 76 -38.05 -4.91 -24.21
N LYS A 77 -36.94 -4.17 -24.25
CA LYS A 77 -36.88 -2.76 -24.64
C LYS A 77 -35.55 -2.46 -25.31
N ARG A 78 -35.50 -1.44 -26.16
CA ARG A 78 -34.25 -0.97 -26.78
C ARG A 78 -33.43 -0.14 -25.78
N MET A 79 -32.19 -0.55 -25.53
CA MET A 79 -31.24 0.10 -24.62
C MET A 79 -29.90 0.29 -25.33
N LEU A 80 -29.49 1.54 -25.53
CA LEU A 80 -28.17 1.87 -26.07
C LEU A 80 -27.13 1.87 -24.94
N THR A 81 -25.83 1.84 -25.26
CA THR A 81 -24.75 1.85 -24.23
C THR A 81 -24.80 3.09 -23.34
N LYS A 82 -25.37 4.21 -23.82
CA LYS A 82 -25.61 5.40 -23.01
C LYS A 82 -26.69 5.21 -21.92
N ASP A 83 -27.60 4.26 -22.14
CA ASP A 83 -28.70 3.90 -21.23
C ASP A 83 -28.25 2.81 -20.23
N LEU A 84 -27.19 2.07 -20.58
CA LEU A 84 -26.48 1.09 -19.75
C LEU A 84 -25.62 1.83 -18.71
N LYS A 85 -26.25 2.29 -17.62
CA LYS A 85 -25.58 2.98 -16.51
C LYS A 85 -24.87 1.98 -15.58
N ASN A 86 -23.85 2.47 -14.88
CA ASN A 86 -23.13 1.67 -13.89
C ASN A 86 -24.05 1.22 -12.74
N GLY A 87 -23.96 -0.06 -12.36
CA GLY A 87 -24.77 -0.66 -11.29
C GLY A 87 -26.23 -0.91 -11.66
N LEU A 88 -26.60 -0.77 -12.94
CA LEU A 88 -27.99 -0.97 -13.37
C LEU A 88 -28.34 -2.47 -13.39
N SER A 89 -29.42 -2.84 -12.72
CA SER A 89 -30.04 -4.16 -12.83
C SER A 89 -31.22 -4.10 -13.80
N VAL A 90 -31.28 -5.01 -14.78
CA VAL A 90 -32.36 -5.08 -15.77
C VAL A 90 -32.92 -6.49 -15.84
N SER A 91 -34.24 -6.63 -15.80
CA SER A 91 -34.90 -7.91 -16.06
C SER A 91 -34.66 -8.36 -17.50
N SER A 92 -34.12 -9.57 -17.65
CA SER A 92 -34.05 -10.26 -18.93
C SER A 92 -35.43 -10.78 -19.35
N MET A 93 -35.53 -11.30 -20.58
CA MET A 93 -36.75 -11.94 -21.08
C MET A 93 -36.95 -13.37 -20.56
N PHE A 94 -36.00 -13.90 -19.78
CA PHE A 94 -36.13 -15.22 -19.15
C PHE A 94 -36.44 -15.09 -17.65
N ASN A 95 -37.67 -15.44 -17.26
CA ASN A 95 -38.14 -15.49 -15.86
C ASN A 95 -37.80 -14.23 -15.03
N ASP A 96 -37.75 -13.05 -15.66
CA ASP A 96 -37.35 -11.77 -15.05
C ASP A 96 -35.98 -11.83 -14.32
N GLN A 97 -35.12 -12.79 -14.68
CA GLN A 97 -33.78 -12.90 -14.11
C GLN A 97 -32.97 -11.64 -14.44
N GLN A 98 -32.17 -11.20 -13.48
CA GLN A 98 -31.49 -9.92 -13.55
C GLN A 98 -30.18 -9.99 -14.33
N LEU A 99 -30.01 -9.06 -15.27
CA LEU A 99 -28.75 -8.72 -15.90
C LEU A 99 -28.12 -7.53 -15.17
N ILE A 100 -26.89 -7.71 -14.69
CA ILE A 100 -26.12 -6.71 -13.96
C ILE A 100 -25.23 -5.96 -14.94
N ILE A 101 -25.48 -4.67 -15.09
CA ILE A 101 -24.81 -3.78 -16.04
C ILE A 101 -23.82 -2.88 -15.28
N ASN A 102 -22.57 -2.85 -15.75
CA ASN A 102 -21.56 -1.92 -15.24
C ASN A 102 -20.98 -1.08 -16.39
N HIS A 103 -20.72 0.19 -16.09
CA HIS A 103 -20.18 1.15 -17.06
C HIS A 103 -19.05 1.93 -16.39
N TYR A 104 -17.83 1.66 -16.84
CA TYR A 104 -16.63 2.12 -16.20
C TYR A 104 -16.17 3.47 -16.78
N PRO A 105 -15.41 4.28 -16.02
CA PRO A 105 -14.93 5.59 -16.47
C PRO A 105 -14.09 5.55 -17.75
N ASN A 106 -13.48 4.40 -18.04
CA ASN A 106 -12.68 4.15 -19.24
C ASN A 106 -13.54 3.81 -20.48
N GLY A 107 -14.87 3.83 -20.36
CA GLY A 107 -15.82 3.56 -21.44
C GLY A 107 -16.18 2.09 -21.65
N VAL A 108 -15.57 1.18 -20.89
CA VAL A 108 -15.93 -0.25 -20.92
C VAL A 108 -17.34 -0.41 -20.35
N VAL A 109 -18.17 -1.19 -21.04
CA VAL A 109 -19.49 -1.61 -20.57
C VAL A 109 -19.49 -3.12 -20.45
N THR A 110 -19.98 -3.63 -19.32
CA THR A 110 -20.13 -5.07 -19.09
C THR A 110 -21.56 -5.45 -18.71
N VAL A 111 -21.95 -6.67 -19.08
CA VAL A 111 -23.20 -7.32 -18.71
C VAL A 111 -22.85 -8.64 -18.05
N ASN A 112 -23.14 -8.79 -16.75
CA ASN A 112 -22.66 -9.90 -15.92
C ASN A 112 -21.15 -10.14 -16.11
N CYS A 113 -20.37 -9.05 -16.11
CA CYS A 113 -18.94 -9.05 -16.39
C CYS A 113 -18.49 -9.50 -17.80
N ALA A 114 -19.40 -9.88 -18.70
CA ALA A 114 -19.10 -10.01 -20.13
C ALA A 114 -19.00 -8.63 -20.77
N ARG A 115 -17.86 -8.32 -21.40
CA ARG A 115 -17.60 -7.03 -22.03
C ARG A 115 -18.34 -6.90 -23.34
N VAL A 116 -18.98 -5.74 -23.54
CA VAL A 116 -19.52 -5.34 -24.84
C VAL A 116 -18.36 -4.99 -25.77
N ILE A 117 -18.06 -5.86 -26.73
CA ILE A 117 -17.02 -5.67 -27.75
C ILE A 117 -17.52 -4.69 -28.82
N HIS A 118 -18.78 -4.86 -29.24
CA HIS A 118 -19.37 -4.09 -30.31
C HIS A 118 -20.80 -3.68 -29.96
N GLY A 119 -20.97 -2.43 -29.51
CA GLY A 119 -22.25 -1.92 -29.03
C GLY A 119 -23.01 -1.09 -30.07
N ASN A 120 -24.30 -0.87 -29.77
CA ASN A 120 -25.21 0.04 -30.47
C ASN A 120 -25.50 -0.30 -31.93
N GLN A 121 -25.59 -1.59 -32.27
CA GLN A 121 -25.96 -1.99 -33.63
C GLN A 121 -27.47 -1.94 -33.80
N ILE A 122 -27.94 -0.91 -34.51
CA ILE A 122 -29.36 -0.58 -34.59
C ILE A 122 -30.07 -1.53 -35.55
N ALA A 123 -31.12 -2.15 -35.06
CA ALA A 123 -32.06 -2.94 -35.82
C ALA A 123 -33.40 -2.19 -36.00
N THR A 124 -34.25 -2.64 -36.92
CA THR A 124 -35.59 -2.09 -37.16
C THR A 124 -36.50 -2.25 -35.94
N ASN A 125 -36.35 -3.35 -35.21
CA ASN A 125 -37.12 -3.71 -34.01
C ASN A 125 -36.24 -3.82 -32.75
N GLY A 126 -35.08 -3.15 -32.69
CA GLY A 126 -34.23 -3.21 -31.50
C GLY A 126 -32.80 -2.70 -31.63
N VAL A 127 -31.91 -3.31 -30.85
CA VAL A 127 -30.46 -3.09 -30.87
C VAL A 127 -29.71 -4.36 -30.48
N VAL A 128 -28.58 -4.60 -31.12
CA VAL A 128 -27.64 -5.69 -30.82
C VAL A 128 -26.37 -5.11 -30.19
N HIS A 129 -25.89 -5.76 -29.14
CA HIS A 129 -24.58 -5.54 -28.53
C HIS A 129 -23.83 -6.87 -28.51
N VAL A 130 -22.68 -6.95 -29.18
CA VAL A 130 -21.85 -8.17 -29.16
C VAL A 130 -21.06 -8.22 -27.86
N ILE A 131 -21.16 -9.32 -27.12
CA ILE A 131 -20.44 -9.55 -25.87
C ILE A 131 -19.39 -10.66 -26.01
N ASP A 132 -18.36 -10.63 -25.16
CA ASP A 132 -17.20 -11.52 -25.23
C ASP A 132 -17.37 -12.89 -24.55
N ARG A 133 -18.44 -13.07 -23.78
CA ARG A 133 -18.74 -14.33 -23.07
C ARG A 133 -20.24 -14.62 -23.10
N VAL A 134 -20.60 -15.90 -23.05
CA VAL A 134 -21.98 -16.32 -22.81
C VAL A 134 -22.31 -16.04 -21.34
N VAL A 135 -23.33 -15.23 -21.07
CA VAL A 135 -23.72 -14.91 -19.70
C VAL A 135 -24.59 -16.03 -19.12
N THR A 136 -24.33 -16.36 -17.86
CA THR A 136 -25.13 -17.31 -17.08
C THR A 136 -25.94 -16.59 -16.03
N ALA A 137 -26.97 -17.27 -15.51
CA ALA A 137 -27.70 -16.80 -14.34
C ALA A 137 -26.70 -16.43 -13.23
N VAL A 138 -26.88 -15.25 -12.63
CA VAL A 138 -26.02 -14.82 -11.53
C VAL A 138 -26.20 -15.76 -10.34
N GLY A 139 -25.11 -16.03 -9.63
CA GLY A 139 -25.20 -16.74 -8.35
C GLY A 139 -25.97 -15.92 -7.32
N ASN A 140 -26.16 -16.46 -6.12
CA ASN A 140 -26.79 -15.75 -5.00
C ASN A 140 -25.92 -14.59 -4.49
N THR A 141 -25.78 -14.39 -3.19
CA THR A 141 -24.89 -13.34 -2.66
C THR A 141 -23.44 -13.83 -2.56
N ILE A 142 -22.50 -12.92 -2.29
CA ILE A 142 -21.12 -13.29 -1.96
C ILE A 142 -21.07 -14.19 -0.71
N GLU A 143 -21.90 -13.93 0.30
CA GLU A 143 -22.03 -14.78 1.49
C GLU A 143 -22.42 -16.22 1.11
N ASP A 144 -23.51 -16.39 0.35
CA ASP A 144 -23.98 -17.71 -0.08
C ASP A 144 -22.90 -18.47 -0.88
N PHE A 145 -22.14 -17.77 -1.73
CA PHE A 145 -21.05 -18.38 -2.48
C PHE A 145 -19.96 -18.90 -1.54
N ILE A 146 -19.51 -18.09 -0.58
CA ILE A 146 -18.51 -18.48 0.42
C ILE A 146 -18.99 -19.67 1.26
N GLU A 147 -20.29 -19.75 1.56
CA GLU A 147 -20.84 -20.85 2.34
C GLU A 147 -20.89 -22.18 1.59
N SER A 148 -21.09 -22.12 0.27
CA SER A 148 -21.24 -23.29 -0.61
C SER A 148 -19.94 -23.83 -1.22
N GLU A 149 -18.88 -23.01 -1.27
CA GLU A 149 -17.63 -23.34 -1.97
C GLU A 149 -16.59 -23.94 -1.00
N ASP A 150 -16.28 -25.22 -1.16
CA ASP A 150 -15.36 -25.96 -0.28
C ASP A 150 -13.93 -25.37 -0.28
N GLU A 151 -13.47 -24.86 -1.44
CA GLU A 151 -12.16 -24.19 -1.59
C GLU A 151 -12.04 -22.90 -0.76
N LEU A 152 -13.15 -22.37 -0.22
CA LEU A 152 -13.19 -21.15 0.58
C LEU A 152 -13.43 -21.38 2.09
N SER A 153 -13.34 -22.63 2.56
CA SER A 153 -13.61 -22.96 3.97
C SER A 153 -12.77 -22.15 4.99
N SER A 154 -11.51 -21.84 4.67
CA SER A 154 -10.63 -21.03 5.52
C SER A 154 -11.06 -19.55 5.55
N LEU A 155 -11.45 -18.99 4.39
CA LEU A 155 -11.99 -17.63 4.30
C LEU A 155 -13.31 -17.53 5.05
N ARG A 156 -14.19 -18.53 4.91
CA ARG A 156 -15.46 -18.61 5.65
C ARG A 156 -15.22 -18.56 7.15
N ALA A 157 -14.28 -19.36 7.67
CA ALA A 157 -13.94 -19.36 9.09
C ALA A 157 -13.44 -17.97 9.56
N ALA A 158 -12.61 -17.30 8.75
CA ALA A 158 -12.14 -15.93 9.01
C ALA A 158 -13.27 -14.90 9.02
N ALA A 159 -14.18 -14.98 8.05
CA ALA A 159 -15.33 -14.08 7.92
C ALA A 159 -16.33 -14.25 9.08
N ILE A 160 -16.54 -15.48 9.57
CA ILE A 160 -17.38 -15.77 10.74
C ILE A 160 -16.72 -15.23 12.02
N ALA A 161 -15.44 -15.53 12.24
CA ALA A 161 -14.72 -15.09 13.45
C ALA A 161 -14.62 -13.56 13.57
N SER A 162 -14.60 -12.87 12.43
CA SER A 162 -14.53 -11.41 12.34
C SER A 162 -15.89 -10.70 12.29
N ASP A 163 -17.01 -11.43 12.24
CA ASP A 163 -18.37 -10.87 12.11
C ASP A 163 -18.55 -10.04 10.81
N VAL A 164 -17.85 -10.43 9.74
CA VAL A 164 -17.89 -9.77 8.42
C VAL A 164 -18.76 -10.55 7.41
N LEU A 165 -18.96 -11.86 7.62
CA LEU A 165 -19.68 -12.70 6.66
C LEU A 165 -21.09 -12.15 6.33
N GLY A 166 -21.89 -11.81 7.35
CA GLY A 166 -23.24 -11.27 7.14
C GLY A 166 -23.28 -9.91 6.43
N LYS A 167 -22.17 -9.15 6.40
CA LYS A 167 -22.05 -7.93 5.57
C LYS A 167 -21.95 -8.29 4.09
N LEU A 168 -21.33 -9.42 3.75
CA LEU A 168 -21.17 -9.91 2.38
C LEU A 168 -22.45 -10.50 1.80
N GLY A 169 -23.50 -10.73 2.60
CA GLY A 169 -24.85 -11.05 2.11
C GLY A 169 -25.75 -9.84 1.94
N GLN A 170 -25.36 -8.65 2.42
CA GLN A 170 -26.19 -7.46 2.28
C GLN A 170 -26.21 -6.95 0.83
N PRO A 171 -27.30 -6.30 0.40
CA PRO A 171 -27.32 -5.58 -0.87
C PRO A 171 -26.17 -4.58 -0.98
N GLY A 172 -25.52 -4.53 -2.14
CA GLY A 172 -24.35 -3.70 -2.36
C GLY A 172 -23.68 -4.00 -3.70
N HIS A 173 -22.52 -3.38 -3.89
CA HIS A 173 -21.71 -3.51 -5.09
C HIS A 173 -20.27 -3.81 -4.68
N TYR A 174 -19.99 -5.08 -4.39
CA TYR A 174 -18.69 -5.48 -3.86
C TYR A 174 -17.81 -6.13 -4.91
N THR A 175 -16.50 -6.05 -4.69
CA THR A 175 -15.53 -6.98 -5.30
C THR A 175 -14.80 -7.70 -4.19
N LEU A 176 -14.87 -9.02 -4.17
CA LEU A 176 -14.13 -9.86 -3.24
C LEU A 176 -12.97 -10.55 -3.97
N PHE A 177 -11.76 -10.32 -3.50
CA PHE A 177 -10.61 -11.17 -3.82
C PHE A 177 -10.59 -12.32 -2.82
N ALA A 178 -11.19 -13.46 -3.14
CA ALA A 178 -11.38 -14.56 -2.20
C ALA A 178 -10.15 -15.48 -2.16
N PRO A 179 -9.34 -15.49 -1.08
CA PRO A 179 -8.23 -16.41 -0.95
C PRO A 179 -8.72 -17.85 -0.77
N THR A 180 -8.19 -18.76 -1.58
CA THR A 180 -8.48 -20.20 -1.48
C THR A 180 -7.81 -20.82 -0.25
N ASN A 181 -8.21 -22.04 0.13
CA ASN A 181 -7.56 -22.79 1.21
C ASN A 181 -6.03 -22.90 0.99
N GLU A 182 -5.59 -23.14 -0.25
CA GLU A 182 -4.17 -23.21 -0.62
C GLU A 182 -3.45 -21.88 -0.38
N ALA A 183 -4.15 -20.75 -0.55
CA ALA A 183 -3.60 -19.43 -0.24
C ALA A 183 -3.31 -19.28 1.27
N PHE A 184 -4.19 -19.81 2.12
CA PHE A 184 -3.99 -19.82 3.57
C PHE A 184 -2.88 -20.79 4.00
N GLU A 185 -2.75 -21.95 3.33
CA GLU A 185 -1.69 -22.92 3.58
C GLU A 185 -0.28 -22.38 3.27
N LYS A 186 -0.16 -21.44 2.33
CA LYS A 186 1.10 -20.76 2.01
C LYS A 186 1.57 -19.80 3.11
N LEU A 187 0.72 -19.47 4.09
CA LEU A 187 1.11 -18.57 5.18
C LEU A 187 2.17 -19.21 6.09
N PRO A 188 3.13 -18.41 6.61
CA PRO A 188 4.07 -18.92 7.60
C PRO A 188 3.35 -19.49 8.84
N ARG A 189 3.91 -20.56 9.41
CA ARG A 189 3.34 -21.25 10.56
C ARG A 189 3.04 -20.29 11.72
N GLY A 190 1.83 -20.36 12.26
CA GLY A 190 1.38 -19.53 13.39
C GLY A 190 0.87 -18.13 13.02
N VAL A 191 1.08 -17.65 11.79
CA VAL A 191 0.57 -16.33 11.36
C VAL A 191 -0.96 -16.33 11.33
N LEU A 192 -1.56 -17.36 10.73
CA LEU A 192 -3.03 -17.46 10.65
C LEU A 192 -3.65 -17.57 12.05
N GLU A 193 -3.15 -18.46 12.91
CA GLU A 193 -3.62 -18.63 14.29
C GLU A 193 -3.53 -17.32 15.09
N ARG A 194 -2.45 -16.55 14.91
CA ARG A 194 -2.27 -15.24 15.54
C ARG A 194 -3.29 -14.22 15.04
N ILE A 195 -3.52 -14.14 13.73
CA ILE A 195 -4.49 -13.19 13.17
C ILE A 195 -5.91 -13.56 13.62
N MET A 196 -6.25 -14.85 13.59
CA MET A 196 -7.56 -15.37 13.95
C MET A 196 -7.89 -15.25 15.45
N SER A 197 -6.88 -15.24 16.32
CA SER A 197 -7.08 -15.03 17.76
C SER A 197 -7.28 -13.55 18.14
N ASP A 198 -7.01 -12.61 17.24
CA ASP A 198 -7.30 -11.19 17.42
C ASP A 198 -8.42 -10.74 16.48
N LYS A 199 -9.62 -10.53 17.03
CA LYS A 199 -10.80 -10.12 16.25
C LYS A 199 -10.53 -8.90 15.35
N LYS A 200 -9.75 -7.91 15.80
CA LYS A 200 -9.45 -6.72 15.00
C LYS A 200 -8.53 -7.04 13.83
N ALA A 201 -7.56 -7.93 14.03
CA ALA A 201 -6.66 -8.36 12.96
C ALA A 201 -7.41 -9.23 11.93
N ALA A 202 -8.27 -10.14 12.39
CA ALA A 202 -9.11 -10.96 11.50
C ALA A 202 -10.11 -10.10 10.70
N GLU A 203 -10.73 -9.10 11.34
CA GLU A 203 -11.63 -8.15 10.65
C GLU A 203 -10.89 -7.34 9.60
N ALA A 204 -9.71 -6.80 9.93
CA ALA A 204 -8.87 -6.09 8.98
C ALA A 204 -8.46 -6.99 7.80
N LEU A 205 -8.09 -8.25 8.08
CA LEU A 205 -7.74 -9.24 7.06
C LEU A 205 -8.87 -9.43 6.05
N VAL A 206 -10.08 -9.74 6.51
CA VAL A 206 -11.22 -10.01 5.61
C VAL A 206 -11.60 -8.74 4.85
N LYS A 207 -11.69 -7.59 5.52
CA LYS A 207 -12.03 -6.31 4.88
C LYS A 207 -11.01 -5.86 3.83
N PHE A 208 -9.73 -6.21 3.98
CA PHE A 208 -8.69 -5.86 3.02
C PHE A 208 -8.82 -6.63 1.70
N HIS A 209 -9.59 -7.71 1.66
CA HIS A 209 -9.90 -8.45 0.44
C HIS A 209 -11.14 -7.91 -0.29
N VAL A 210 -11.83 -6.91 0.26
CA VAL A 210 -13.12 -6.44 -0.25
C VAL A 210 -13.03 -4.99 -0.70
N LEU A 211 -13.50 -4.69 -1.90
CA LEU A 211 -13.73 -3.33 -2.40
C LEU A 211 -15.21 -2.96 -2.33
N ASP A 212 -15.49 -1.67 -2.17
CA ASP A 212 -16.86 -1.11 -2.22
C ASP A 212 -17.25 -0.66 -3.64
N SER A 213 -16.88 -1.46 -4.64
CA SER A 213 -17.29 -1.30 -6.04
C SER A 213 -17.17 -2.63 -6.79
N VAL A 214 -17.94 -2.82 -7.86
CA VAL A 214 -17.79 -3.98 -8.76
C VAL A 214 -16.68 -3.70 -9.78
N GLN A 215 -15.66 -4.57 -9.81
CA GLN A 215 -14.53 -4.52 -10.73
C GLN A 215 -14.46 -5.84 -11.50
N CYS A 216 -15.15 -5.90 -12.65
CA CYS A 216 -15.03 -7.01 -13.58
C CYS A 216 -13.62 -7.01 -14.21
N SER A 217 -13.08 -8.19 -14.52
CA SER A 217 -11.71 -8.32 -15.03
C SER A 217 -11.48 -7.56 -16.33
N GLU A 218 -12.46 -7.60 -17.23
CA GLU A 218 -12.43 -6.91 -18.54
C GLU A 218 -12.49 -5.37 -18.43
N ALA A 219 -12.83 -4.83 -17.26
CA ALA A 219 -12.78 -3.39 -17.03
C ALA A 219 -11.37 -2.89 -16.68
N ILE A 220 -10.47 -3.79 -16.30
CA ILE A 220 -9.11 -3.46 -15.85
C ILE A 220 -8.20 -3.39 -17.07
N MET A 221 -8.07 -2.19 -17.64
CA MET A 221 -7.20 -1.93 -18.80
C MET A 221 -5.79 -1.41 -18.42
N GLY A 222 -5.54 -1.20 -17.13
CA GLY A 222 -4.28 -0.67 -16.61
C GLY A 222 -4.27 -0.63 -15.09
N GLY A 223 -3.11 -0.31 -14.51
CA GLY A 223 -2.94 -0.23 -13.06
C GLY A 223 -3.69 0.95 -12.44
N ALA A 224 -4.54 0.68 -11.46
CA ALA A 224 -5.25 1.68 -10.67
C ALA A 224 -5.27 1.29 -9.19
N ALA A 225 -5.35 2.30 -8.30
CA ALA A 225 -5.47 2.10 -6.86
C ALA A 225 -6.93 2.14 -6.44
N TYR A 226 -7.34 1.19 -5.60
CA TYR A 226 -8.70 1.07 -5.07
C TYR A 226 -8.65 0.97 -3.55
N ASP A 227 -9.51 1.74 -2.88
CA ASP A 227 -9.67 1.64 -1.43
C ASP A 227 -10.42 0.34 -1.09
N THR A 228 -9.88 -0.40 -0.12
CA THR A 228 -10.56 -1.59 0.44
C THR A 228 -11.49 -1.18 1.58
N LEU A 229 -12.36 -2.09 2.02
CA LEU A 229 -13.18 -1.89 3.21
C LEU A 229 -12.35 -1.77 4.50
N GLU A 230 -11.08 -2.17 4.49
CA GLU A 230 -10.14 -1.95 5.61
C GLU A 230 -9.64 -0.50 5.68
N GLY A 231 -9.62 0.19 4.52
CA GLY A 231 -9.20 1.58 4.37
C GLY A 231 -7.89 1.74 3.60
N SER A 232 -7.03 0.72 3.60
CA SER A 232 -5.81 0.72 2.79
C SER A 232 -6.09 0.40 1.31
N GLN A 233 -5.18 0.81 0.43
CA GLN A 233 -5.32 0.65 -1.02
C GLN A 233 -4.72 -0.65 -1.57
N LEU A 234 -5.42 -1.25 -2.53
CA LEU A 234 -4.89 -2.28 -3.43
C LEU A 234 -4.59 -1.68 -4.80
N HIS A 235 -3.45 -2.02 -5.38
CA HIS A 235 -3.14 -1.69 -6.76
C HIS A 235 -3.57 -2.84 -7.66
N ILE A 236 -4.63 -2.64 -8.43
CA ILE A 236 -5.21 -3.64 -9.31
C ILE A 236 -4.83 -3.29 -10.75
N GLY A 237 -4.31 -4.26 -11.49
CA GLY A 237 -3.91 -4.08 -12.88
C GLY A 237 -4.07 -5.36 -13.69
N CYS A 238 -3.46 -5.39 -14.87
CA CYS A 238 -3.46 -6.55 -15.76
C CYS A 238 -2.07 -6.72 -16.39
N ASP A 239 -1.68 -7.96 -16.64
CA ASP A 239 -0.52 -8.30 -17.47
C ASP A 239 -0.92 -9.45 -18.41
N GLY A 240 -1.20 -9.08 -19.67
CA GLY A 240 -1.95 -9.91 -20.60
C GLY A 240 -3.39 -10.12 -20.10
N ASP A 241 -3.88 -11.36 -20.17
CA ASP A 241 -5.22 -11.73 -19.72
C ASP A 241 -5.32 -11.96 -18.20
N SER A 242 -4.19 -11.86 -17.49
CA SER A 242 -4.10 -12.09 -16.04
C SER A 242 -4.32 -10.80 -15.26
N VAL A 243 -5.29 -10.80 -14.34
CA VAL A 243 -5.46 -9.73 -13.35
C VAL A 243 -4.31 -9.80 -12.33
N THR A 244 -3.75 -8.64 -11.99
CA THR A 244 -2.70 -8.50 -11.00
C THR A 244 -3.21 -7.72 -9.80
N VAL A 245 -2.81 -8.15 -8.60
CA VAL A 245 -3.07 -7.46 -7.34
C VAL A 245 -1.73 -7.13 -6.70
N ASN A 246 -1.48 -5.85 -6.42
CA ASN A 246 -0.19 -5.29 -6.02
C ASN A 246 0.97 -5.74 -6.93
N GLY A 247 0.70 -5.86 -8.23
CA GLY A 247 1.68 -6.30 -9.25
C GLY A 247 1.94 -7.81 -9.30
N ILE A 248 1.20 -8.62 -8.53
CA ILE A 248 1.35 -10.07 -8.48
C ILE A 248 0.18 -10.74 -9.23
N LYS A 249 0.49 -11.69 -10.11
CA LYS A 249 -0.50 -12.55 -10.82
C LYS A 249 -1.02 -13.63 -9.89
N MET A 250 -1.97 -13.28 -9.02
CA MET A 250 -2.54 -14.21 -8.03
C MET A 250 -3.97 -14.66 -8.35
N VAL A 251 -4.67 -13.99 -9.28
CA VAL A 251 -6.06 -14.33 -9.60
C VAL A 251 -6.07 -15.59 -10.48
N ASN A 252 -6.67 -16.68 -9.98
CA ASN A 252 -6.73 -17.97 -10.69
C ASN A 252 -8.10 -18.23 -11.34
N ARG A 253 -9.19 -17.73 -10.74
CA ARG A 253 -10.56 -17.77 -11.29
C ARG A 253 -11.19 -16.39 -11.15
N LYS A 254 -11.59 -15.80 -12.27
CA LYS A 254 -12.09 -14.42 -12.34
C LYS A 254 -13.57 -14.37 -12.72
N ASP A 255 -14.21 -13.26 -12.37
CA ASP A 255 -15.58 -12.90 -12.78
C ASP A 255 -16.66 -13.88 -12.33
N ILE A 256 -16.61 -14.33 -11.07
CA ILE A 256 -17.74 -15.07 -10.47
C ILE A 256 -18.78 -14.03 -10.04
N VAL A 257 -19.85 -13.92 -10.83
CA VAL A 257 -20.87 -12.88 -10.64
C VAL A 257 -21.93 -13.35 -9.63
N THR A 258 -22.24 -12.46 -8.68
CA THR A 258 -23.25 -12.62 -7.63
C THR A 258 -24.23 -11.46 -7.68
N THR A 259 -25.38 -11.60 -7.01
CA THR A 259 -26.41 -10.55 -6.94
C THR A 259 -25.93 -9.22 -6.32
N ASN A 260 -24.90 -9.25 -5.47
CA ASN A 260 -24.37 -8.08 -4.76
C ASN A 260 -22.89 -7.79 -5.05
N GLY A 261 -22.32 -8.39 -6.11
CA GLY A 261 -20.93 -8.12 -6.47
C GLY A 261 -20.27 -9.15 -7.38
N VAL A 262 -18.94 -9.11 -7.42
CA VAL A 262 -18.10 -10.05 -8.17
C VAL A 262 -17.02 -10.64 -7.26
N ILE A 263 -16.71 -11.92 -7.47
CA ILE A 263 -15.66 -12.63 -6.75
C ILE A 263 -14.54 -13.00 -7.75
N HIS A 264 -13.30 -12.79 -7.33
CA HIS A 264 -12.10 -13.26 -7.98
C HIS A 264 -11.34 -14.15 -6.99
N LEU A 265 -11.16 -15.43 -7.30
CA LEU A 265 -10.36 -16.32 -6.46
C LEU A 265 -8.88 -15.96 -6.58
N VAL A 266 -8.17 -15.92 -5.45
CA VAL A 266 -6.75 -15.59 -5.39
C VAL A 266 -5.94 -16.68 -4.68
N ASP A 267 -4.72 -16.90 -5.16
CA ASP A 267 -3.82 -17.94 -4.66
C ASP A 267 -2.90 -17.47 -3.51
N GLN A 268 -3.06 -16.23 -3.04
CA GLN A 268 -2.34 -15.63 -1.92
C GLN A 268 -3.27 -14.82 -1.02
N VAL A 269 -3.01 -14.87 0.29
CA VAL A 269 -3.72 -14.05 1.28
C VAL A 269 -3.12 -12.65 1.32
N LEU A 270 -3.97 -11.63 1.13
CA LEU A 270 -3.62 -10.23 1.27
C LEU A 270 -3.64 -9.84 2.76
N ILE A 271 -2.47 -9.69 3.38
CA ILE A 271 -2.38 -9.28 4.79
C ILE A 271 -2.14 -7.75 4.86
N PRO A 272 -3.10 -6.95 5.40
CA PRO A 272 -2.90 -5.52 5.59
C PRO A 272 -1.85 -5.26 6.68
N ASP A 273 -1.22 -4.10 6.64
CA ASP A 273 -0.22 -3.71 7.64
C ASP A 273 -0.83 -3.68 9.07
N SER A 274 -2.11 -3.29 9.20
CA SER A 274 -2.87 -3.30 10.46
C SER A 274 -3.05 -4.69 11.12
N ALA A 275 -2.86 -5.79 10.38
CA ALA A 275 -2.87 -7.17 10.89
C ALA A 275 -1.46 -7.76 11.12
N LYS A 276 -0.40 -7.06 10.67
CA LYS A 276 0.99 -7.48 10.82
C LYS A 276 1.55 -7.12 12.19
N GLN A 277 2.44 -7.96 12.70
CA GLN A 277 3.29 -7.60 13.83
C GLN A 277 4.31 -6.56 13.42
N VAL A 278 4.81 -5.79 14.39
CA VAL A 278 5.75 -4.71 14.14
C VAL A 278 6.98 -5.13 13.32
N LEU A 279 7.52 -6.34 13.51
CA LEU A 279 8.68 -6.83 12.75
C LEU A 279 8.33 -7.18 11.29
N GLU A 280 7.10 -7.63 11.04
CA GLU A 280 6.60 -7.99 9.71
C GLU A 280 6.32 -6.76 8.82
N LEU A 281 6.27 -5.56 9.40
CA LEU A 281 6.12 -4.31 8.66
C LEU A 281 7.40 -3.91 7.91
N ALA A 282 8.56 -4.39 8.37
CA ALA A 282 9.85 -4.13 7.74
C ALA A 282 9.86 -4.64 6.28
N GLY A 283 10.33 -3.81 5.36
CA GLY A 283 10.34 -4.12 3.93
C GLY A 283 11.66 -4.70 3.44
N SER A 284 11.77 -4.83 2.12
CA SER A 284 12.98 -5.34 1.43
C SER A 284 14.24 -4.50 1.68
N GLN A 285 14.08 -3.23 2.05
CA GLN A 285 15.18 -2.31 2.34
C GLN A 285 15.65 -2.37 3.80
N GLN A 286 15.05 -3.23 4.63
CA GLN A 286 15.39 -3.42 6.05
C GLN A 286 15.69 -4.88 6.40
N THR A 287 15.93 -5.74 5.42
CA THR A 287 16.22 -7.17 5.63
C THR A 287 17.42 -7.39 6.55
N THR A 288 18.50 -6.63 6.38
CA THR A 288 19.68 -6.71 7.25
C THR A 288 19.33 -6.41 8.71
N PHE A 289 18.48 -5.41 8.95
CA PHE A 289 18.01 -5.08 10.29
C PHE A 289 17.19 -6.22 10.90
N VAL A 290 16.26 -6.79 10.14
CA VAL A 290 15.41 -7.92 10.57
C VAL A 290 16.24 -9.17 10.88
N ASP A 291 17.23 -9.48 10.03
CA ASP A 291 18.12 -10.62 10.24
C ASP A 291 18.94 -10.48 11.53
N LEU A 292 19.50 -9.29 11.78
CA LEU A 292 20.23 -9.03 13.03
C LEU A 292 19.32 -9.11 14.26
N MET A 293 18.07 -8.63 14.17
CA MET A 293 17.07 -8.76 15.22
C MET A 293 16.79 -10.24 15.55
N ALA A 294 16.68 -11.09 14.54
CA ALA A 294 16.49 -12.53 14.72
C ALA A 294 17.73 -13.21 15.32
N GLN A 295 18.91 -12.98 14.72
CA GLN A 295 20.17 -13.59 15.16
C GLN A 295 20.52 -13.27 16.62
N MET A 296 20.18 -12.08 17.10
CA MET A 296 20.47 -11.64 18.47
C MET A 296 19.39 -12.02 19.49
N GLY A 297 18.33 -12.71 19.06
CA GLY A 297 17.17 -13.07 19.87
C GLY A 297 16.31 -11.89 20.29
N LEU A 298 16.42 -10.74 19.61
CA LEU A 298 15.60 -9.56 19.88
C LEU A 298 14.21 -9.70 19.26
N ALA A 299 14.08 -10.39 18.14
CA ALA A 299 12.79 -10.69 17.52
C ALA A 299 11.87 -11.47 18.48
N ALA A 300 12.40 -12.47 19.17
CA ALA A 300 11.64 -13.27 20.14
C ALA A 300 11.24 -12.48 21.40
N ALA A 301 11.88 -11.34 21.66
CA ALA A 301 11.53 -10.46 22.78
C ALA A 301 10.35 -9.51 22.47
N LEU A 302 9.95 -9.41 21.19
CA LEU A 302 8.80 -8.63 20.75
C LEU A 302 7.52 -9.45 20.98
N ARG A 303 6.83 -9.18 22.08
CA ARG A 303 5.61 -9.89 22.48
C ARG A 303 4.39 -9.39 21.70
N PRO A 304 3.49 -10.26 21.21
CA PRO A 304 2.32 -9.83 20.45
C PRO A 304 1.38 -8.87 21.21
N GLU A 305 1.31 -9.01 22.54
CA GLU A 305 0.43 -8.24 23.41
C GLU A 305 1.02 -6.89 23.83
N ALA A 306 2.30 -6.65 23.52
CA ALA A 306 3.01 -5.43 23.86
C ALA A 306 3.21 -4.55 22.63
N GLU A 307 3.31 -3.24 22.86
CA GLU A 307 3.48 -2.27 21.80
C GLU A 307 4.92 -1.81 21.63
N TYR A 308 5.37 -1.67 20.39
CA TYR A 308 6.75 -1.30 20.06
C TYR A 308 6.82 -0.26 18.93
N THR A 309 7.96 0.42 18.87
CA THR A 309 8.37 1.14 17.65
C THR A 309 9.73 0.65 17.22
N LEU A 310 9.87 0.20 15.97
CA LEU A 310 11.17 -0.14 15.39
C LEU A 310 11.70 1.04 14.58
N LEU A 311 12.90 1.46 14.93
CA LEU A 311 13.66 2.46 14.21
C LEU A 311 14.58 1.71 13.25
N ALA A 312 14.10 1.34 12.07
CA ALA A 312 14.75 0.39 11.19
C ALA A 312 15.64 1.11 10.15
N PRO A 313 16.98 1.01 10.24
CA PRO A 313 17.86 1.59 9.23
C PRO A 313 17.74 0.87 7.89
N LEU A 314 18.07 1.56 6.80
CA LEU A 314 18.26 0.95 5.50
C LEU A 314 19.38 -0.11 5.53
N ASN A 315 19.33 -1.10 4.65
CA ASN A 315 20.37 -2.13 4.52
C ASN A 315 21.77 -1.53 4.33
N ASN A 316 21.89 -0.45 3.56
CA ASN A 316 23.17 0.23 3.31
C ASN A 316 23.71 1.02 4.51
N ALA A 317 22.95 1.16 5.60
CA ALA A 317 23.43 1.75 6.84
C ALA A 317 24.36 0.81 7.62
N PHE A 318 24.34 -0.50 7.32
CA PHE A 318 25.18 -1.51 7.96
C PHE A 318 26.43 -1.77 7.12
N SER A 319 27.55 -1.15 7.50
CA SER A 319 28.85 -1.39 6.84
C SER A 319 29.48 -2.72 7.25
N ASP A 320 30.41 -3.23 6.45
CA ASP A 320 31.21 -4.42 6.79
C ASP A 320 31.90 -4.32 8.16
N GLU A 321 32.38 -3.13 8.50
CA GLU A 321 32.97 -2.86 9.81
C GLU A 321 31.94 -3.02 10.93
N THR A 322 30.71 -2.53 10.72
CA THR A 322 29.61 -2.65 11.69
C THR A 322 29.23 -4.11 11.90
N LEU A 323 29.14 -4.89 10.82
CA LEU A 323 28.77 -6.31 10.88
C LEU A 323 29.86 -7.19 11.52
N LYS A 324 31.12 -6.73 11.53
CA LYS A 324 32.26 -7.41 12.18
C LYS A 324 32.46 -7.00 13.64
N MET A 325 31.65 -6.09 14.17
CA MET A 325 31.74 -5.67 15.57
C MET A 325 31.43 -6.83 16.53
N ASP A 326 31.90 -6.71 17.77
CA ASP A 326 31.52 -7.62 18.84
C ASP A 326 29.99 -7.74 18.95
N GLN A 327 29.49 -8.98 18.99
CA GLN A 327 28.06 -9.26 18.95
C GLN A 327 27.31 -8.70 20.17
N ARG A 328 27.96 -8.57 21.33
CA ARG A 328 27.32 -8.00 22.53
C ARG A 328 27.13 -6.49 22.35
N LEU A 329 28.12 -5.83 21.77
CA LEU A 329 28.03 -4.40 21.44
C LEU A 329 26.99 -4.15 20.33
N LEU A 330 27.00 -4.97 19.27
CA LEU A 330 26.01 -4.84 18.20
C LEU A 330 24.59 -5.11 18.72
N LYS A 331 24.40 -6.07 19.62
CA LYS A 331 23.12 -6.30 20.31
C LYS A 331 22.65 -5.08 21.10
N LEU A 332 23.54 -4.39 21.81
CA LEU A 332 23.20 -3.15 22.51
C LEU A 332 22.80 -2.03 21.54
N ILE A 333 23.49 -1.92 20.39
CA ILE A 333 23.11 -0.98 19.33
C ILE A 333 21.71 -1.31 18.84
N MET A 334 21.41 -2.58 18.53
CA MET A 334 20.10 -3.02 18.05
C MET A 334 18.99 -2.80 19.09
N GLN A 335 19.26 -3.00 20.38
CA GLN A 335 18.32 -2.67 21.46
C GLN A 335 17.96 -1.18 21.52
N ASN A 336 18.84 -0.29 21.05
CA ASN A 336 18.57 1.14 20.94
C ASN A 336 17.74 1.52 19.71
N HIS A 337 17.44 0.57 18.82
CA HIS A 337 16.55 0.75 17.68
C HIS A 337 15.13 0.25 17.96
N ILE A 338 14.84 -0.15 19.21
CA ILE A 338 13.52 -0.63 19.62
C ILE A 338 13.03 0.25 20.77
N LEU A 339 11.86 0.86 20.61
CA LEU A 339 11.19 1.62 21.66
C LEU A 339 10.14 0.74 22.36
N LYS A 340 9.93 1.00 23.65
CA LYS A 340 8.98 0.27 24.52
C LYS A 340 7.51 0.65 24.34
N THR A 341 7.24 1.59 23.45
CA THR A 341 5.92 2.16 23.21
C THR A 341 5.77 2.37 21.71
N LYS A 342 4.54 2.23 21.21
CA LYS A 342 4.19 2.58 19.84
C LYS A 342 4.13 4.11 19.72
N PHE A 343 4.89 4.64 18.79
CA PHE A 343 4.84 6.03 18.35
C PHE A 343 4.60 6.00 16.85
N VAL A 344 3.50 6.60 16.40
CA VAL A 344 3.29 6.86 14.98
C VAL A 344 3.90 8.21 14.59
N LEU A 345 4.12 8.44 13.30
CA LEU A 345 4.83 9.62 12.82
C LEU A 345 4.18 10.95 13.29
N SER A 346 2.85 10.99 13.37
CA SER A 346 2.09 12.18 13.80
C SER A 346 2.19 12.48 15.31
N GLU A 347 2.66 11.53 16.12
CA GLU A 347 2.82 11.70 17.57
C GLU A 347 4.19 12.23 17.96
N LEU A 348 5.12 12.30 17.01
CA LEU A 348 6.46 12.83 17.24
C LEU A 348 6.42 14.36 17.30
N TYR A 349 7.08 14.93 18.32
CA TYR A 349 7.21 16.39 18.47
C TYR A 349 8.65 16.82 18.78
N ASN A 350 8.99 18.07 18.44
CA ASN A 350 10.35 18.58 18.63
C ASN A 350 10.74 18.63 20.11
N GLY A 351 11.92 18.09 20.45
CA GLY A 351 12.40 18.03 21.84
C GLY A 351 11.86 16.84 22.64
N GLN A 352 11.05 15.97 22.05
CA GLN A 352 10.61 14.73 22.68
C GLN A 352 11.80 13.82 23.01
N THR A 353 11.66 13.04 24.08
CA THR A 353 12.61 11.98 24.44
C THR A 353 11.94 10.62 24.38
N LEU A 354 12.58 9.65 23.72
CA LEU A 354 12.08 8.30 23.49
C LEU A 354 12.93 7.29 24.25
N GLU A 355 12.30 6.38 25.00
CA GLU A 355 13.02 5.35 25.76
C GLU A 355 13.17 4.07 24.95
N THR A 356 14.42 3.60 24.83
CA THR A 356 14.74 2.36 24.13
C THR A 356 14.63 1.13 25.04
N LEU A 357 14.53 -0.07 24.45
CA LEU A 357 14.68 -1.32 25.20
C LEU A 357 16.07 -1.45 25.84
N GLY A 358 17.09 -0.83 25.25
CA GLY A 358 18.44 -0.73 25.82
C GLY A 358 18.57 0.24 27.01
N GLY A 359 17.47 0.90 27.42
CA GLY A 359 17.45 1.85 28.55
C GLY A 359 18.07 3.21 28.23
N LYS A 360 18.36 3.50 26.95
CA LYS A 360 18.84 4.82 26.51
C LYS A 360 17.65 5.72 26.21
N ARG A 361 17.89 7.03 26.25
CA ARG A 361 16.92 8.05 25.83
C ARG A 361 17.40 8.68 24.52
N LEU A 362 16.54 8.68 23.50
CA LEU A 362 16.80 9.27 22.20
C LEU A 362 16.04 10.58 22.08
N ARG A 363 16.68 11.62 21.55
CA ARG A 363 16.08 12.93 21.32
C ARG A 363 15.49 13.02 19.91
N VAL A 364 14.32 13.63 19.82
CA VAL A 364 13.62 13.90 18.56
C VAL A 364 13.85 15.35 18.15
N PHE A 365 14.27 15.53 16.90
CA PHE A 365 14.46 16.83 16.27
C PHE A 365 13.54 16.93 15.05
N ILE A 366 12.61 17.88 15.07
CA ILE A 366 11.71 18.14 13.95
C ILE A 366 12.12 19.43 13.26
N TYR A 367 12.49 19.28 12.00
CA TYR A 367 12.82 20.36 11.08
C TYR A 367 11.66 20.58 10.11
N ARG A 368 11.77 21.61 9.27
CA ARG A 368 10.73 21.95 8.29
C ARG A 368 10.40 20.80 7.32
N THR A 369 11.42 20.03 6.93
CA THR A 369 11.31 18.99 5.88
C THR A 369 11.86 17.64 6.32
N ALA A 370 12.23 17.48 7.59
CA ALA A 370 12.87 16.28 8.10
C ALA A 370 12.51 16.03 9.57
N VAL A 371 12.37 14.77 9.93
CA VAL A 371 12.27 14.31 11.32
C VAL A 371 13.49 13.45 11.59
N CYS A 372 14.24 13.76 12.65
CA CYS A 372 15.45 13.03 12.98
C CYS A 372 15.45 12.61 14.45
N ILE A 373 16.01 11.43 14.70
CA ILE A 373 16.17 10.85 16.03
C ILE A 373 17.67 10.68 16.25
N GLU A 374 18.20 11.42 17.22
CA GLU A 374 19.65 11.55 17.43
C GLU A 374 20.39 12.00 16.16
N ASN A 375 21.32 11.17 15.65
CA ASN A 375 22.11 11.44 14.44
C ASN A 375 21.40 11.03 13.15
N SER A 376 20.34 10.24 13.22
CA SER A 376 19.75 9.61 12.04
C SER A 376 18.40 10.24 11.70
N CYS A 377 18.18 10.50 10.41
CA CYS A 377 16.92 11.08 9.93
C CYS A 377 16.01 10.02 9.33
N MET A 378 14.71 10.20 9.57
CA MET A 378 13.66 9.37 9.03
C MET A 378 13.52 9.58 7.53
N LEU A 379 13.19 8.50 6.83
CA LEU A 379 12.81 8.48 5.43
C LEU A 379 11.31 8.26 5.29
N ARG A 380 10.80 8.47 4.08
CA ARG A 380 9.44 8.04 3.74
C ARG A 380 9.33 6.52 3.88
N GLY A 381 8.13 6.03 4.17
CA GLY A 381 7.87 4.60 4.38
C GLY A 381 7.65 4.21 5.84
N SER A 382 7.24 5.15 6.70
CA SER A 382 6.72 4.78 8.02
C SER A 382 5.45 3.95 7.86
N LYS A 383 5.34 2.88 8.64
CA LYS A 383 4.21 1.96 8.62
C LYS A 383 3.69 1.73 10.02
N GLU A 384 2.40 1.48 10.10
CA GLU A 384 1.70 1.15 11.33
C GLU A 384 1.09 -0.24 11.20
N GLY A 385 1.24 -1.05 12.24
CA GLY A 385 0.63 -2.37 12.31
C GLY A 385 0.01 -2.65 13.66
N ARG A 386 -0.28 -3.93 13.89
CA ARG A 386 -1.19 -4.34 14.96
C ARG A 386 -0.70 -3.97 16.36
N ASN A 387 0.59 -4.21 16.61
CA ASN A 387 1.25 -3.98 17.90
C ASN A 387 2.45 -3.03 17.80
N GLY A 388 2.53 -2.20 16.76
CA GLY A 388 3.63 -1.25 16.69
C GLY A 388 3.72 -0.45 15.41
N ALA A 389 4.78 0.35 15.32
CA ALA A 389 5.12 1.13 14.15
C ALA A 389 6.58 0.89 13.72
N VAL A 390 6.85 1.03 12.43
CA VAL A 390 8.21 1.00 11.88
C VAL A 390 8.51 2.34 11.22
N HIS A 391 9.65 2.91 11.59
CA HIS A 391 10.19 4.12 11.01
C HIS A 391 11.49 3.81 10.29
N THR A 392 11.51 4.01 8.97
CA THR A 392 12.73 3.81 8.18
C THR A 392 13.73 4.92 8.45
N LEU A 393 14.97 4.55 8.75
CA LEU A 393 16.06 5.48 9.04
C LEU A 393 17.17 5.41 7.99
N ARG A 394 17.84 6.53 7.77
CA ARG A 394 18.98 6.61 6.85
C ARG A 394 20.24 5.93 7.41
N GLU A 395 20.48 6.08 8.70
CA GLU A 395 21.68 5.62 9.38
C GLU A 395 21.34 4.87 10.68
N ILE A 396 22.31 4.12 11.20
CA ILE A 396 22.25 3.52 12.53
C ILE A 396 22.27 4.64 13.59
N ILE A 397 21.37 4.55 14.57
CA ILE A 397 21.30 5.46 15.71
C ILE A 397 22.51 5.25 16.62
N LYS A 398 23.16 6.36 16.94
CA LYS A 398 24.30 6.46 17.86
C LYS A 398 23.93 7.46 18.96
N PRO A 399 23.35 6.98 20.08
CA PRO A 399 22.96 7.85 21.19
C PRO A 399 24.19 8.60 21.72
N ALA A 400 24.06 9.90 21.96
CA ALA A 400 25.15 10.68 22.53
C ALA A 400 25.41 10.27 24.00
N GLU A 401 26.68 10.00 24.34
CA GLU A 401 27.10 9.60 25.70
C GLU A 401 27.97 10.64 26.41
N LYS A 402 28.45 11.65 25.67
CA LYS A 402 29.46 12.61 26.12
C LYS A 402 28.97 14.04 25.93
N SER A 403 29.35 14.94 26.84
CA SER A 403 29.11 16.37 26.70
C SER A 403 30.04 16.99 25.64
N PHE A 404 29.79 18.24 25.25
CA PHE A 404 30.71 18.97 24.37
C PHE A 404 32.11 19.06 24.99
N PHE A 405 32.19 19.33 26.30
CA PHE A 405 33.46 19.41 27.01
C PHE A 405 34.26 18.10 26.93
N ASP A 406 33.59 16.96 27.13
CA ASP A 406 34.24 15.65 27.10
C ASP A 406 34.72 15.29 25.69
N ILE A 407 33.92 15.60 24.66
CA ILE A 407 34.29 15.39 23.26
C ILE A 407 35.53 16.23 22.91
N LEU A 408 35.52 17.52 23.25
CA LEU A 408 36.61 18.45 22.98
C LEU A 408 37.90 18.10 23.73
N SER A 409 37.78 17.58 24.96
CA SER A 409 38.94 17.22 25.79
C SER A 409 39.66 15.96 25.30
N LEU A 410 38.95 15.08 24.59
CA LEU A 410 39.52 13.83 24.08
C LEU A 410 40.23 14.00 22.72
N ASP A 411 39.85 15.00 21.93
CA ASP A 411 40.42 15.23 20.61
C ASP A 411 41.43 16.39 20.63
N LYS A 412 42.71 16.04 20.46
CA LYS A 412 43.83 17.00 20.48
C LYS A 412 43.72 18.09 19.43
N ARG A 413 42.92 17.90 18.36
CA ARG A 413 42.73 18.90 17.30
C ARG A 413 41.95 20.12 17.76
N PHE A 414 41.33 20.09 18.94
CA PHE A 414 40.55 21.21 19.47
C PHE A 414 41.18 21.85 20.72
N SER A 415 42.44 21.52 21.03
CA SER A 415 43.12 21.98 22.25
C SER A 415 43.22 23.50 22.35
N ILE A 416 43.47 24.20 21.23
CA ILE A 416 43.55 25.67 21.21
C ILE A 416 42.17 26.27 21.53
N PHE A 417 41.11 25.79 20.86
CA PHE A 417 39.75 26.27 21.09
C PHE A 417 39.29 26.02 22.53
N LEU A 418 39.57 24.83 23.08
CA LEU A 418 39.22 24.50 24.46
C LEU A 418 39.94 25.40 25.47
N SER A 419 41.22 25.73 25.24
CA SER A 419 41.98 26.67 26.07
C SER A 419 41.36 28.08 26.04
N LEU A 420 40.93 28.56 24.87
CA LEU A 420 40.25 29.85 24.73
C LEU A 420 38.91 29.89 25.47
N ILE A 421 38.11 28.82 25.39
CA ILE A 421 36.85 28.69 26.13
C ILE A 421 37.09 28.76 27.65
N GLN A 422 38.14 28.08 28.14
CA GLN A 422 38.50 28.11 29.56
C GLN A 422 38.95 29.51 29.99
N HIS A 423 39.80 30.17 29.20
CA HIS A 423 40.25 31.55 29.46
C HIS A 423 39.09 32.55 29.49
N ALA A 424 38.09 32.34 28.62
CA ALA A 424 36.87 33.13 28.54
C ALA A 424 35.83 32.83 29.64
N ASN A 425 36.11 31.89 30.56
CA ASN A 425 35.15 31.39 31.57
C ASN A 425 33.86 30.80 30.96
N LEU A 426 33.91 30.23 29.75
CA LEU A 426 32.75 29.65 29.08
C LEU A 426 32.68 28.12 29.22
N LYS A 427 33.49 27.52 30.09
CA LYS A 427 33.53 26.07 30.30
C LYS A 427 32.17 25.50 30.69
N GLU A 428 31.45 26.19 31.57
CA GLU A 428 30.19 25.70 32.14
C GLU A 428 29.12 25.48 31.07
N LEU A 429 29.11 26.33 30.05
CA LEU A 429 28.22 26.25 28.89
C LEU A 429 28.46 25.00 28.02
N LEU A 430 29.66 24.41 28.07
CA LEU A 430 29.96 23.14 27.39
C LEU A 430 29.59 21.89 28.20
N THR A 431 29.32 22.06 29.49
CA THR A 431 28.96 20.96 30.41
C THR A 431 27.48 20.95 30.78
N GLN A 432 26.80 22.10 30.72
CA GLN A 432 25.40 22.20 31.07
C GLN A 432 24.51 21.48 30.04
N PRO A 433 23.46 20.78 30.50
CA PRO A 433 22.49 20.18 29.60
C PRO A 433 21.76 21.28 28.82
N GLY A 434 21.59 21.07 27.51
CA GLY A 434 20.85 21.98 26.67
C GLY A 434 20.86 21.59 25.21
N ALA A 435 20.04 22.27 24.42
CA ALA A 435 19.97 22.12 22.98
C ALA A 435 20.84 23.19 22.33
N TRP A 436 22.01 22.79 21.85
CA TRP A 436 22.97 23.71 21.22
C TRP A 436 23.61 23.10 19.99
N THR A 437 24.05 23.97 19.08
CA THR A 437 24.90 23.63 17.94
C THR A 437 26.18 24.42 18.06
N LEU A 438 27.31 23.73 18.19
CA LEU A 438 28.63 24.31 18.35
C LEU A 438 29.46 24.10 17.09
N PHE A 439 29.92 25.19 16.48
CA PHE A 439 30.83 25.19 15.35
C PHE A 439 32.27 25.28 15.87
N ILE A 440 33.05 24.21 15.77
CA ILE A 440 34.36 24.14 16.43
C ILE A 440 35.47 24.33 15.38
N PRO A 441 36.26 25.42 15.44
CA PRO A 441 37.48 25.54 14.64
C PRO A 441 38.55 24.55 15.13
N THR A 442 39.22 23.86 14.21
CA THR A 442 40.38 23.01 14.52
C THR A 442 41.62 23.87 14.80
N ASN A 443 42.64 23.28 15.42
CA ASN A 443 43.93 23.94 15.64
C ASN A 443 44.55 24.51 14.34
N GLU A 444 44.29 23.88 13.19
CA GLU A 444 44.72 24.38 11.87
C GLU A 444 44.11 25.74 11.54
N ALA A 445 42.85 25.98 11.90
CA ALA A 445 42.18 27.27 11.65
C ALA A 445 42.85 28.43 12.41
N PHE A 446 43.58 28.13 13.49
CA PHE A 446 44.33 29.11 14.27
C PHE A 446 45.77 29.32 13.78
N LYS A 447 46.31 28.47 12.90
CA LYS A 447 47.69 28.62 12.40
C LYS A 447 47.93 29.90 11.62
N GLY A 448 46.88 30.47 11.04
CA GLY A 448 46.96 31.76 10.35
C GLY A 448 47.11 32.96 11.30
N LEU A 449 46.96 32.77 12.61
CA LEU A 449 47.16 33.81 13.61
C LEU A 449 48.59 33.75 14.16
N SER A 450 49.26 34.90 14.15
CA SER A 450 50.54 35.09 14.83
C SER A 450 50.38 34.99 16.36
N ASN A 451 51.50 34.76 17.06
CA ASN A 451 51.51 34.75 18.53
C ASN A 451 51.04 36.08 19.12
N GLU A 452 51.36 37.20 18.46
CA GLU A 452 50.92 38.54 18.88
C GLU A 452 49.41 38.70 18.77
N GLU A 453 48.80 38.26 17.65
CA GLU A 453 47.34 38.29 17.48
C GLU A 453 46.63 37.40 18.49
N MET A 454 47.21 36.23 18.82
CA MET A 454 46.67 35.33 19.84
C MET A 454 46.71 35.96 21.24
N GLU A 455 47.79 36.66 21.59
CA GLU A 455 47.88 37.37 22.87
C GLU A 455 46.95 38.60 22.91
N ILE A 456 46.79 39.31 21.78
CA ILE A 456 45.78 40.38 21.65
C ILE A 456 44.38 39.82 21.86
N LEU A 457 44.05 38.68 21.26
CA LEU A 457 42.76 38.01 21.40
C LEU A 457 42.48 37.62 22.86
N LYS A 458 43.50 37.17 23.60
CA LYS A 458 43.38 36.80 25.03
C LYS A 458 43.36 37.99 25.97
N ARG A 459 43.86 39.14 25.55
CA ARG A 459 43.92 40.36 26.37
C ARG A 459 42.53 40.93 26.65
N ASP A 460 41.65 40.95 25.64
CA ASP A 460 40.26 41.37 25.80
C ASP A 460 39.33 40.17 25.95
N LYS A 461 39.02 39.86 27.22
CA LYS A 461 38.15 38.74 27.57
C LYS A 461 36.72 38.90 27.03
N VAL A 462 36.21 40.13 26.92
CA VAL A 462 34.84 40.39 26.45
C VAL A 462 34.77 40.19 24.94
N ALA A 463 35.76 40.70 24.20
CA ALA A 463 35.87 40.45 22.77
C ALA A 463 36.02 38.95 22.47
N LEU A 464 36.86 38.25 23.23
CA LEU A 464 37.02 36.79 23.12
C LEU A 464 35.71 36.05 23.38
N GLN A 465 34.97 36.43 24.44
CA GLN A 465 33.65 35.86 24.72
C GLN A 465 32.69 36.05 23.55
N ASN A 466 32.62 37.24 22.95
CA ASN A 466 31.77 37.50 21.80
C ASN A 466 32.14 36.61 20.60
N ILE A 467 33.43 36.45 20.29
CA ILE A 467 33.89 35.59 19.20
C ILE A 467 33.52 34.12 19.46
N LEU A 468 33.71 33.63 20.69
CA LEU A 468 33.38 32.25 21.04
C LEU A 468 31.87 32.00 21.05
N LEU A 469 31.07 32.94 21.56
CA LEU A 469 29.61 32.87 21.55
C LEU A 469 29.02 32.96 20.14
N TYR A 470 29.74 33.54 19.18
CA TYR A 470 29.33 33.50 17.76
C TYR A 470 29.36 32.06 17.19
N HIS A 471 30.19 31.18 17.74
CA HIS A 471 30.29 29.79 17.32
C HIS A 471 29.22 28.87 17.95
N LEU A 472 28.38 29.39 18.85
CA LEU A 472 27.32 28.62 19.48
C LEU A 472 25.95 29.17 19.06
N ALA A 473 25.06 28.28 18.61
CA ALA A 473 23.67 28.59 18.32
C ALA A 473 22.73 27.78 19.24
N PRO A 474 21.62 28.37 19.75
CA PRO A 474 20.58 27.65 20.47
C PRO A 474 19.78 26.76 19.51
N GLY A 475 19.47 25.55 19.95
CA GLY A 475 18.87 24.49 19.15
C GLY A 475 19.91 23.50 18.62
N VAL A 476 19.48 22.25 18.40
CA VAL A 476 20.30 21.22 17.77
C VAL A 476 19.96 21.19 16.28
N PHE A 477 20.94 21.48 15.44
CA PHE A 477 20.80 21.46 13.99
C PHE A 477 21.80 20.46 13.39
N ILE A 478 21.29 19.34 12.89
CA ILE A 478 22.12 18.29 12.28
C ILE A 478 22.09 18.41 10.75
N GLY A 479 23.18 18.01 10.09
CA GLY A 479 23.33 18.13 8.63
C GLY A 479 22.20 17.48 7.83
N GLY A 480 21.73 16.31 8.27
CA GLY A 480 20.60 15.60 7.64
C GLY A 480 19.22 16.26 7.86
N GLY A 481 19.11 17.20 8.80
CA GLY A 481 17.89 17.96 9.06
C GLY A 481 17.68 19.14 8.11
N PHE A 482 18.72 19.55 7.38
CA PHE A 482 18.64 20.65 6.42
C PHE A 482 18.20 20.18 5.04
N GLU A 483 17.30 20.95 4.43
CA GLU A 483 16.95 20.78 3.03
C GLU A 483 18.17 21.11 2.13
N PRO A 484 18.57 20.18 1.22
CA PRO A 484 19.70 20.41 0.33
C PRO A 484 19.51 21.67 -0.53
N GLY A 485 20.53 22.51 -0.60
CA GLY A 485 20.51 23.73 -1.42
C GLY A 485 19.89 24.95 -0.74
N VAL A 486 19.24 24.79 0.42
CA VAL A 486 18.63 25.90 1.17
C VAL A 486 19.63 26.48 2.18
N THR A 487 19.76 27.81 2.18
CA THR A 487 20.57 28.52 3.19
C THR A 487 19.73 28.78 4.42
N ASN A 488 20.11 28.15 5.53
CA ASN A 488 19.47 28.30 6.82
C ASN A 488 20.19 29.40 7.61
N ILE A 489 19.41 30.30 8.20
CA ILE A 489 19.94 31.41 9.00
C ILE A 489 19.73 31.07 10.46
N LEU A 490 20.81 30.77 11.17
CA LEU A 490 20.82 30.52 12.61
C LEU A 490 21.22 31.80 13.33
N LYS A 491 20.64 32.06 14.50
CA LYS A 491 21.06 33.17 15.36
C LYS A 491 22.04 32.63 16.40
N SER A 492 23.27 33.14 16.43
CA SER A 492 24.25 32.74 17.46
C SER A 492 23.89 33.31 18.83
N LEU A 493 24.53 32.83 19.89
CA LEU A 493 24.42 33.40 21.23
C LEU A 493 25.00 34.81 21.33
N GLN A 494 25.98 35.14 20.48
CA GLN A 494 26.48 36.51 20.36
C GLN A 494 25.42 37.45 19.75
N GLY A 495 24.47 36.91 18.98
CA GLY A 495 23.34 37.63 18.40
C GLY A 495 23.39 37.77 16.87
N SER A 496 24.57 37.66 16.28
CA SER A 496 24.75 37.70 14.82
C SER A 496 24.26 36.42 14.14
N LYS A 497 24.03 36.51 12.83
CA LYS A 497 23.51 35.40 12.01
C LYS A 497 24.63 34.51 11.49
N ILE A 498 24.48 33.20 11.65
CA ILE A 498 25.31 32.17 11.01
C ILE A 498 24.51 31.60 9.83
N MET A 499 25.11 31.57 8.64
CA MET A 499 24.49 30.96 7.46
C MET A 499 25.01 29.55 7.28
N VAL A 500 24.10 28.56 7.28
CA VAL A 500 24.43 27.14 7.12
C VAL A 500 23.70 26.60 5.91
N LYS A 501 24.43 25.95 5.01
CA LYS A 501 23.86 25.35 3.80
C LYS A 501 24.35 23.92 3.68
N SER A 502 23.41 22.98 3.60
CA SER A 502 23.73 21.60 3.22
C SER A 502 23.78 21.53 1.69
N VAL A 503 24.91 21.05 1.15
CA VAL A 503 25.11 20.85 -0.29
C VAL A 503 25.39 19.37 -0.48
N SER A 504 24.44 18.66 -1.09
CA SER A 504 24.69 17.28 -1.51
C SER A 504 25.66 17.30 -2.69
N THR A 505 26.81 16.65 -2.53
CA THR A 505 27.77 16.37 -3.62
C THR A 505 27.46 15.03 -4.31
N GLN A 506 26.27 14.44 -4.12
CA GLN A 506 25.90 13.23 -4.86
C GLN A 506 25.66 13.57 -6.34
N ASN A 507 26.68 13.27 -7.14
CA ASN A 507 26.59 13.09 -8.58
C ASN A 507 25.37 12.23 -8.91
N ARG A 508 24.53 12.77 -9.80
CA ARG A 508 23.62 11.97 -10.61
C ARG A 508 24.47 11.02 -11.46
N TYR A 509 24.41 9.73 -11.17
CA TYR A 509 24.68 8.66 -12.14
C TYR A 509 23.56 7.65 -12.05
#